data_AF-A0A814K8T0-F1
#
_entry.id   AF-A0A814K8T0-F1
#
_cell.length_a   1.000
_cell.length_b   1.000
_cell.length_c   1.000
_cell.angle_alpha   90.00
_cell.angle_beta   90.00
_cell.angle_gamma   90.00
#
_symmetry.space_group_name_H-M   'P 1'
#
loop_
_entity.id
_entity.type
_entity.pdbx_description
1 polymer ?
#
loop_
_entity_poly.entity_id
_entity_poly.type
_entity_poly.pdbx_seq_one_letter_code
_entity_poly.pdbx_strand_id
1 'polypeptide(L)'
;MSEQYRKSNYCRAEAQYAFQRERKIVPILLQKQYKPDGWLLFIIGQLLYVDFNKYEFARAMEMLFKELKVTEIANINTVNVELKQDTLIIPLAVEVSSSKLVLSPILPEKISDWTHAQTQQWLIQHNLVQMSRLLVDCNGLGLLYLDDFIRNGDGKVITSLLQEDSLRKTGHCLSLIELSCFRSLMNQQKGCLQSDLNAKVTEINSSNSKKRSFPCCQTM
;
A
#
# COMPACT_ATOMS: atom_id res chain seq x y z
N MET A 1 16.05 18.17 -18.21
CA MET A 1 17.49 18.38 -18.41
C MET A 1 17.72 19.70 -19.10
N SER A 2 18.48 20.56 -18.43
CA SER A 2 18.82 21.92 -18.82
C SER A 2 20.23 22.25 -18.28
N GLU A 3 20.86 23.31 -18.80
CA GLU A 3 22.14 23.80 -18.30
C GLU A 3 22.08 24.17 -16.80
N GLN A 4 20.97 24.78 -16.38
CA GLN A 4 20.77 25.15 -14.98
C GLN A 4 20.72 23.94 -14.06
N TYR A 5 20.06 22.87 -14.49
CA TYR A 5 20.02 21.62 -13.74
C TYR A 5 21.42 21.03 -13.56
N ARG A 6 22.24 21.06 -14.62
CA ARG A 6 23.61 20.55 -14.57
C ARG A 6 24.54 21.37 -13.67
N LYS A 7 24.41 22.70 -13.68
CA LYS A 7 25.28 23.59 -12.90
C LYS A 7 24.94 23.62 -11.41
N SER A 8 23.72 23.26 -11.03
CA SER A 8 23.27 23.28 -9.64
C SER A 8 23.87 22.13 -8.82
N ASN A 9 24.57 22.46 -7.74
CA ASN A 9 25.09 21.47 -6.79
C ASN A 9 23.98 20.68 -6.08
N TYR A 10 22.83 21.32 -5.80
CA TYR A 10 21.68 20.66 -5.19
C TYR A 10 21.10 19.60 -6.12
N CYS A 11 20.91 19.92 -7.40
CA CYS A 11 20.41 18.97 -8.39
C CYS A 11 21.39 17.83 -8.63
N ARG A 12 22.70 18.10 -8.59
CA ARG A 12 23.72 17.05 -8.64
C ARG A 12 23.62 16.10 -7.46
N ALA A 13 23.51 16.62 -6.24
CA ALA A 13 23.38 15.80 -5.04
C ALA A 13 22.11 14.95 -5.07
N GLU A 14 20.98 15.52 -5.52
CA GLU A 14 19.70 14.80 -5.66
C GLU A 14 19.80 13.67 -6.70
N ALA A 15 20.33 13.96 -7.89
CA ALA A 15 20.49 12.95 -8.94
C ALA A 15 21.42 11.81 -8.48
N GLN A 16 22.51 12.16 -7.79
CA GLN A 16 23.44 11.18 -7.24
C GLN A 16 22.79 10.34 -6.14
N TYR A 17 21.98 10.94 -5.27
CA TYR A 17 21.24 10.22 -4.25
C TYR A 17 20.24 9.23 -4.87
N ALA A 18 19.48 9.67 -5.87
CA ALA A 18 18.55 8.80 -6.60
C ALA A 18 19.28 7.61 -7.27
N PHE A 19 20.44 7.88 -7.87
CA PHE A 19 21.28 6.86 -8.49
C PHE A 19 21.82 5.86 -7.46
N GLN A 20 22.35 6.34 -6.32
CA GLN A 20 22.83 5.49 -5.23
C GLN A 20 21.73 4.63 -4.59
N ARG A 21 20.49 5.11 -4.58
CA ARG A 21 19.33 4.40 -4.07
C ARG A 21 18.68 3.48 -5.09
N GLU A 22 19.32 3.31 -6.26
CA GLU A 22 18.82 2.48 -7.36
C GLU A 22 17.36 2.83 -7.70
N ARG A 23 17.00 4.11 -7.58
CA ARG A 23 15.67 4.58 -7.96
C ARG A 23 15.61 4.66 -9.47
N LYS A 24 14.44 4.35 -10.03
CA LYS A 24 14.22 4.54 -11.45
C LYS A 24 14.32 6.03 -11.77
N ILE A 25 15.29 6.38 -12.61
CA ILE A 25 15.46 7.72 -13.16
C ILE A 25 14.99 7.68 -14.60
N VAL A 26 14.07 8.58 -14.97
CA VAL A 26 13.66 8.80 -16.36
C VAL A 26 14.13 10.19 -16.78
N PRO A 27 15.24 10.30 -17.53
CA PRO A 27 15.74 11.59 -17.96
C PRO A 27 14.84 12.22 -19.02
N ILE A 28 14.54 13.50 -18.86
CA ILE A 28 13.70 14.27 -19.80
C ILE A 28 14.51 15.43 -20.35
N LEU A 29 14.57 15.60 -21.67
CA LEU A 29 15.20 16.74 -22.32
C LEU A 29 14.15 17.81 -22.63
N LEU A 30 14.29 18.98 -21.99
CA LEU A 30 13.35 20.10 -22.14
C LEU A 30 14.00 21.29 -22.85
N GLN A 31 15.29 21.54 -22.59
CA GLN A 31 16.00 22.65 -23.23
C GLN A 31 16.42 22.31 -24.66
N LYS A 32 16.04 23.17 -25.62
CA LYS A 32 16.43 23.03 -27.04
C LYS A 32 17.96 23.00 -27.18
N GLN A 33 18.45 22.07 -28.01
CA GLN A 33 19.88 21.91 -28.35
C GLN A 33 20.81 21.67 -27.16
N TYR A 34 20.27 21.35 -25.98
CA TYR A 34 21.09 21.01 -24.84
C TYR A 34 21.70 19.61 -25.02
N LYS A 35 23.02 19.53 -24.89
CA LYS A 35 23.75 18.26 -24.89
C LYS A 35 24.25 17.99 -23.47
N PRO A 36 23.83 16.87 -22.86
CA PRO A 36 24.30 16.52 -21.53
C PRO A 36 25.80 16.23 -21.56
N ASP A 37 26.54 16.85 -20.64
CA ASP A 37 27.99 16.69 -20.48
C ASP A 37 28.36 16.48 -19.00
N GLY A 38 29.63 16.12 -18.76
CA GLY A 38 30.20 15.95 -17.43
C GLY A 38 29.47 14.91 -16.57
N TRP A 39 29.18 15.27 -15.32
CA TRP A 39 28.54 14.37 -14.34
C TRP A 39 27.15 13.92 -14.77
N LEU A 40 26.41 14.77 -15.48
CA LEU A 40 25.05 14.44 -15.89
C LEU A 40 25.09 13.33 -16.94
N LEU A 41 26.00 13.42 -17.91
CA LEU A 41 26.21 12.40 -18.94
C LEU A 41 26.57 11.04 -18.33
N PHE A 42 27.37 11.01 -17.26
CA PHE A 42 27.73 9.76 -16.59
C PHE A 42 26.52 9.07 -15.95
N ILE A 43 25.62 9.82 -15.33
CA ILE A 43 24.42 9.27 -14.69
C ILE A 43 23.39 8.82 -15.73
N ILE A 44 23.19 9.60 -16.79
CA ILE A 44 22.13 9.34 -17.78
C ILE A 44 22.59 8.52 -18.98
N GLY A 45 23.90 8.34 -19.21
CA GLY A 45 24.43 7.75 -20.44
C GLY A 45 23.98 6.31 -20.68
N GLN A 46 23.56 5.63 -19.62
CA GLN A 46 23.01 4.27 -19.65
C GLN A 46 21.48 4.25 -19.71
N LEU A 47 20.82 5.41 -19.62
CA LEU A 47 19.37 5.54 -19.51
C LEU A 47 18.75 6.05 -20.82
N LEU A 48 17.57 5.52 -21.16
CA LEU A 48 16.75 6.06 -22.24
C LEU A 48 16.13 7.38 -21.78
N TYR A 49 16.27 8.43 -22.60
CA TYR A 49 15.70 9.74 -22.31
C TYR A 49 14.61 10.14 -23.31
N VAL A 50 13.63 10.91 -22.83
CA VAL A 50 12.53 11.43 -23.66
C VAL A 50 12.84 12.87 -24.06
N ASP A 51 12.85 13.15 -25.36
CA ASP A 51 13.11 14.48 -25.90
C ASP A 51 11.81 15.21 -26.28
N PHE A 52 11.47 16.25 -25.52
CA PHE A 52 10.29 17.08 -25.77
C PHE A 52 10.51 18.13 -26.86
N ASN A 53 11.74 18.30 -27.35
CA ASN A 53 12.03 19.22 -28.45
C ASN A 53 11.93 18.53 -29.82
N LYS A 54 12.04 17.19 -29.86
CA LYS A 54 12.00 16.41 -31.10
C LYS A 54 10.60 15.94 -31.47
N TYR A 55 9.76 15.63 -30.48
CA TYR A 55 8.41 15.12 -30.68
C TYR A 55 7.36 16.14 -30.27
N GLU A 56 6.15 16.02 -30.83
CA GLU A 56 5.00 16.77 -30.32
C GLU A 56 4.73 16.42 -28.85
N PHE A 57 4.28 17.41 -28.08
CA PHE A 57 4.11 17.30 -26.63
C PHE A 57 3.27 16.08 -26.23
N ALA A 58 2.15 15.82 -26.91
CA ALA A 58 1.29 14.68 -26.64
C ALA A 58 2.04 13.33 -26.79
N ARG A 59 2.79 13.18 -27.89
CA ARG A 59 3.57 11.98 -28.16
C ARG A 59 4.73 11.79 -27.18
N ALA A 60 5.42 12.87 -26.81
CA ALA A 60 6.46 12.83 -25.79
C ALA A 60 5.91 12.42 -24.42
N MET A 61 4.72 12.91 -24.06
CA MET A 61 4.01 12.53 -22.84
C MET A 61 3.61 11.05 -22.86
N GLU A 62 3.13 10.51 -23.99
CA GLU A 62 2.83 9.09 -24.12
C GLU A 62 4.08 8.21 -23.92
N MET A 63 5.22 8.61 -24.50
CA MET A 63 6.50 7.92 -24.29
C MET A 63 6.91 7.93 -22.81
N LEU A 64 6.75 9.07 -22.14
CA LEU A 64 7.04 9.21 -20.71
C LEU A 64 6.12 8.31 -19.87
N PHE A 65 4.82 8.30 -20.14
CA PHE A 65 3.88 7.43 -19.43
C PHE A 65 4.17 5.95 -19.64
N LYS A 66 4.58 5.56 -20.86
CA LYS A 66 5.00 4.19 -21.14
C LYS A 66 6.18 3.79 -20.27
N GLU A 67 7.20 4.64 -20.18
CA GLU A 67 8.34 4.39 -19.30
C GLU A 67 7.91 4.25 -17.84
N LEU A 68 7.02 5.10 -17.34
CA LEU A 68 6.56 5.01 -15.94
C LEU A 68 5.76 3.71 -15.67
N LYS A 69 4.85 3.33 -16.57
CA LYS A 69 4.00 2.13 -16.42
C LYS A 69 4.76 0.81 -16.55
N VAL A 70 5.78 0.74 -17.40
CA VAL A 70 6.61 -0.48 -17.57
C VAL A 70 7.24 -0.91 -16.23
N THR A 71 7.46 0.03 -15.32
CA THR A 71 8.05 -0.26 -14.00
C THR A 71 7.08 -0.84 -12.98
N GLU A 72 5.79 -0.53 -13.07
CA GLU A 72 4.79 -1.22 -12.23
C GLU A 72 4.72 -2.70 -12.60
N ILE A 73 4.77 -3.04 -13.90
CA ILE A 73 4.70 -4.42 -14.38
C ILE A 73 5.99 -5.19 -14.07
N ALA A 74 7.16 -4.55 -14.21
CA ALA A 74 8.43 -5.18 -13.84
C ALA A 74 8.52 -5.44 -12.33
N ASN A 75 8.11 -4.50 -11.47
CA ASN A 75 8.10 -4.72 -10.03
C ASN A 75 7.11 -5.80 -9.56
N ILE A 76 6.04 -6.08 -10.33
CA ILE A 76 5.12 -7.20 -10.06
C ILE A 76 5.78 -8.54 -10.45
N ASN A 77 6.54 -8.57 -11.55
CA ASN A 77 7.21 -9.80 -12.01
C ASN A 77 8.49 -10.13 -11.22
N THR A 78 9.18 -9.14 -10.63
CA THR A 78 10.40 -9.36 -9.83
C THR A 78 10.12 -9.96 -8.44
N VAL A 79 8.87 -10.00 -7.99
CA VAL A 79 8.50 -10.75 -6.76
C VAL A 79 8.41 -12.26 -7.03
N ASN A 80 8.38 -12.69 -8.30
CA ASN A 80 8.20 -14.09 -8.69
C ASN A 80 9.29 -14.63 -9.64
N VAL A 81 10.59 -14.43 -9.38
CA VAL A 81 11.65 -15.33 -9.92
C VAL A 81 12.83 -15.43 -8.94
N GLU A 82 12.80 -16.51 -8.18
CA GLU A 82 13.89 -17.36 -7.67
C GLU A 82 15.33 -16.81 -7.52
N LEU A 83 15.78 -16.89 -6.26
CA LEU A 83 17.11 -17.33 -5.83
C LEU A 83 17.76 -18.29 -6.84
N LYS A 84 18.86 -17.87 -7.46
CA LYS A 84 19.89 -18.81 -7.90
C LYS A 84 20.85 -19.04 -6.73
N GLN A 85 20.63 -20.14 -6.02
CA GLN A 85 21.61 -20.70 -5.09
C GLN A 85 22.60 -21.54 -5.90
N ASP A 86 23.84 -21.08 -5.95
CA ASP A 86 24.97 -21.96 -6.28
C ASP A 86 25.19 -22.94 -5.12
N THR A 87 25.28 -24.21 -5.53
CA THR A 87 25.22 -25.41 -4.73
C THR A 87 26.58 -25.73 -4.11
N LEU A 88 26.63 -26.06 -2.80
CA LEU A 88 27.58 -27.05 -2.26
C LEU A 88 26.90 -27.92 -1.18
N ILE A 89 26.93 -29.22 -1.47
CA ILE A 89 26.33 -30.41 -0.84
C ILE A 89 26.84 -30.68 0.58
N ILE A 90 25.94 -31.04 1.54
CA ILE A 90 26.04 -32.21 2.47
C ILE A 90 24.62 -32.61 2.96
N PRO A 91 24.23 -33.91 2.96
CA PRO A 91 22.91 -34.38 3.43
C PRO A 91 22.95 -34.97 4.85
N LEU A 92 21.94 -34.68 5.69
CA LEU A 92 21.50 -35.65 6.70
C LEU A 92 20.03 -35.43 7.09
N ALA A 93 19.29 -36.53 7.01
CA ALA A 93 17.86 -36.66 7.18
C ALA A 93 17.35 -36.22 8.56
N VAL A 94 16.25 -35.46 8.57
CA VAL A 94 15.14 -35.67 9.50
C VAL A 94 13.83 -35.40 8.74
N GLU A 95 13.05 -36.46 8.60
CA GLU A 95 11.68 -36.45 8.13
C GLU A 95 10.79 -35.77 9.17
N VAL A 96 9.98 -34.78 8.76
CA VAL A 96 8.65 -34.56 9.34
C VAL A 96 7.71 -34.04 8.26
N SER A 97 6.74 -34.89 7.93
CA SER A 97 5.55 -34.62 7.14
C SER A 97 4.79 -33.37 7.59
N SER A 98 4.38 -32.52 6.64
CA SER A 98 2.96 -32.25 6.37
C SER A 98 2.80 -31.04 5.44
N SER A 99 2.19 -31.32 4.30
CA SER A 99 1.46 -30.43 3.39
C SER A 99 1.08 -29.04 3.92
N LYS A 100 1.45 -27.99 3.18
CA LYS A 100 0.63 -26.77 3.09
C LYS A 100 0.48 -26.31 1.64
N LEU A 101 -0.68 -26.65 1.11
CA LEU A 101 -1.27 -26.04 -0.07
C LEU A 101 -1.46 -24.54 0.18
N VAL A 102 -1.16 -23.79 -0.87
CA VAL A 102 -1.43 -22.36 -1.03
C VAL A 102 -2.95 -22.13 -0.92
N LEU A 103 -3.38 -21.46 0.15
CA LEU A 103 -4.72 -20.90 0.27
C LEU A 103 -4.57 -19.40 0.49
N SER A 104 -5.20 -18.61 -0.37
CA SER A 104 -5.43 -17.17 -0.19
C SER A 104 -5.92 -16.87 1.23
N PRO A 105 -5.40 -15.84 1.91
CA PRO A 105 -5.81 -15.56 3.28
C PRO A 105 -7.24 -15.02 3.26
N ILE A 106 -8.16 -15.85 3.73
CA ILE A 106 -9.48 -15.43 4.18
C ILE A 106 -9.22 -14.46 5.34
N LEU A 107 -9.39 -13.17 5.10
CA LEU A 107 -9.33 -12.17 6.16
C LEU A 107 -10.52 -12.43 7.11
N PRO A 108 -10.30 -12.46 8.44
CA PRO A 108 -11.39 -12.60 9.41
C PRO A 108 -12.42 -11.47 9.23
N GLU A 109 -13.71 -11.78 9.28
CA GLU A 109 -14.80 -10.78 9.13
C GLU A 109 -14.77 -9.68 10.21
N LYS A 110 -14.13 -9.94 11.36
CA LYS A 110 -13.99 -8.97 12.45
C LYS A 110 -12.57 -8.42 12.54
N ILE A 111 -12.46 -7.10 12.43
CA ILE A 111 -11.18 -6.38 12.59
C ILE A 111 -10.51 -6.68 13.94
N SER A 112 -11.28 -6.96 15.00
CA SER A 112 -10.74 -7.26 16.34
C SER A 112 -9.75 -8.43 16.35
N ASP A 113 -9.92 -9.37 15.42
CA ASP A 113 -9.18 -10.63 15.42
C ASP A 113 -7.99 -10.60 14.44
N TRP A 114 -7.73 -9.44 13.82
CA TRP A 114 -6.66 -9.31 12.83
C TRP A 114 -5.27 -9.28 13.48
N THR A 115 -4.42 -10.17 13.00
CA THR A 115 -2.98 -10.16 13.28
C THR A 115 -2.27 -9.02 12.55
N HIS A 116 -1.07 -8.65 13.01
CA HIS A 116 -0.26 -7.58 12.40
C HIS A 116 -0.06 -7.77 10.88
N ALA A 117 0.22 -9.01 10.46
CA ALA A 117 0.41 -9.35 9.04
C ALA A 117 -0.88 -9.17 8.22
N GLN A 118 -2.03 -9.56 8.77
CA GLN A 118 -3.34 -9.40 8.12
C GLN A 118 -3.73 -7.93 8.01
N THR A 119 -3.49 -7.14 9.06
CA THR A 119 -3.71 -5.70 9.06
C THR A 119 -2.86 -5.01 8.00
N GLN A 120 -1.58 -5.36 7.91
CA GLN A 120 -0.68 -4.80 6.90
C GLN A 120 -1.10 -5.19 5.48
N GLN A 121 -1.48 -6.46 5.27
CA GLN A 121 -1.95 -6.93 3.97
C GLN A 121 -3.24 -6.22 3.54
N TRP A 122 -4.17 -5.99 4.47
CA TRP A 122 -5.39 -5.25 4.21
C TRP A 122 -5.11 -3.79 3.81
N LEU A 123 -4.20 -3.11 4.52
CA LEU A 123 -3.80 -1.74 4.18
C LEU A 123 -3.17 -1.65 2.78
N ILE A 124 -2.31 -2.60 2.42
CA ILE A 124 -1.70 -2.67 1.08
C ILE A 124 -2.75 -2.96 0.01
N GLN A 125 -3.68 -3.88 0.26
CA GLN A 125 -4.76 -4.23 -0.66
C GLN A 125 -5.66 -3.03 -0.99
N HIS A 126 -5.85 -2.12 -0.03
CA HIS A 126 -6.63 -0.89 -0.22
C HIS A 126 -5.78 0.33 -0.63
N ASN A 127 -4.55 0.12 -1.12
CA ASN A 127 -3.64 1.16 -1.61
C ASN A 127 -3.24 2.21 -0.55
N LEU A 128 -3.25 1.82 0.73
CA LEU A 128 -2.79 2.66 1.85
C LEU A 128 -1.34 2.34 2.21
N VAL A 129 -0.44 2.50 1.24
CA VAL A 129 0.98 2.08 1.39
C VAL A 129 1.68 2.86 2.49
N GLN A 130 1.46 4.18 2.60
CA GLN A 130 2.11 4.98 3.65
C GLN A 130 1.58 4.65 5.04
N MET A 131 0.28 4.36 5.14
CA MET A 131 -0.31 3.91 6.40
C MET A 131 0.22 2.53 6.81
N SER A 132 0.41 1.61 5.84
CA SER A 132 1.00 0.29 6.13
C SER A 132 2.43 0.37 6.66
N ARG A 133 3.19 1.40 6.23
CA ARG A 133 4.56 1.67 6.69
C ARG A 133 4.59 2.38 8.04
N LEU A 134 3.59 3.21 8.35
CA LEU A 134 3.46 3.87 9.64
C LEU A 134 3.04 2.86 10.73
N LEU A 135 2.15 1.93 10.37
CA LEU A 135 1.45 1.02 11.27
C LEU A 135 1.96 -0.43 11.19
N VAL A 136 3.28 -0.62 11.03
CA VAL A 136 3.92 -1.94 10.90
C VAL A 136 3.61 -2.84 12.11
N ASP A 137 3.62 -2.26 13.30
CA ASP A 137 3.40 -2.99 14.56
C ASP A 137 1.93 -2.95 15.02
N CYS A 138 0.99 -2.46 14.22
CA CYS A 138 -0.41 -2.36 14.62
C CYS A 138 -1.19 -3.64 14.33
N ASN A 139 -1.82 -4.21 15.35
CA ASN A 139 -2.83 -5.24 15.20
C ASN A 139 -4.20 -4.61 14.87
N GLY A 140 -5.20 -5.44 14.56
CA GLY A 140 -6.54 -4.94 14.26
C GLY A 140 -7.19 -4.15 15.39
N LEU A 141 -6.93 -4.53 16.65
CA LEU A 141 -7.35 -3.74 17.82
C LEU A 141 -6.69 -2.35 17.84
N GLY A 142 -5.41 -2.25 17.49
CA GLY A 142 -4.68 -1.00 17.37
C GLY A 142 -5.30 -0.06 16.34
N LEU A 143 -5.80 -0.59 15.22
CA LEU A 143 -6.55 0.21 14.25
C LEU A 143 -7.88 0.73 14.81
N LEU A 144 -8.59 -0.09 15.58
CA LEU A 144 -9.85 0.32 16.21
C LEU A 144 -9.62 1.40 17.27
N TYR A 145 -8.56 1.28 18.08
CA TYR A 145 -8.18 2.31 19.04
C TYR A 145 -7.70 3.59 18.36
N LEU A 146 -6.92 3.48 17.29
CA LEU A 146 -6.48 4.63 16.50
C LEU A 146 -7.69 5.36 15.90
N ASP A 147 -8.65 4.62 15.37
CA ASP A 147 -9.87 5.17 14.81
C ASP A 147 -10.79 5.79 15.88
N ASP A 148 -10.89 5.19 17.07
CA ASP A 148 -11.58 5.79 18.21
C ASP A 148 -10.90 7.09 18.67
N PHE A 149 -9.57 7.09 18.74
CA PHE A 149 -8.77 8.25 19.07
C PHE A 149 -8.98 9.40 18.06
N ILE A 150 -9.01 9.09 16.76
CA ILE A 150 -9.30 10.06 15.69
C ILE A 150 -10.73 10.61 15.78
N ARG A 151 -11.71 9.81 16.25
CA ARG A 151 -13.11 10.26 16.40
C ARG A 151 -13.32 11.13 17.62
N ASN A 152 -12.72 10.78 18.75
CA ASN A 152 -12.99 11.39 20.05
C ASN A 152 -12.05 12.55 20.37
N GLY A 153 -10.88 12.63 19.71
CA GLY A 153 -9.91 13.70 19.91
C GLY A 153 -10.05 14.87 18.94
N ASP A 154 -9.17 15.86 19.10
CA ASP A 154 -9.08 16.99 18.17
C ASP A 154 -8.49 16.52 16.84
N GLY A 155 -9.36 16.35 15.84
CA GLY A 155 -8.99 15.83 14.52
C GLY A 155 -7.89 16.65 13.82
N LYS A 156 -7.75 17.95 14.11
CA LYS A 156 -6.68 18.77 13.54
C LYS A 156 -5.32 18.41 14.14
N VAL A 157 -5.25 18.32 15.46
CA VAL A 157 -4.03 17.97 16.20
C VAL A 157 -3.59 16.54 15.89
N ILE A 158 -4.53 15.60 15.84
CA ILE A 158 -4.21 14.20 15.55
C ILE A 158 -3.71 14.05 14.10
N THR A 159 -4.33 14.75 13.15
CA THR A 159 -3.86 14.74 11.76
C THR A 159 -2.44 15.30 11.63
N SER A 160 -2.13 16.42 12.31
CA SER A 160 -0.77 16.97 12.29
C SER A 160 0.25 16.03 12.92
N LEU A 161 -0.09 15.39 14.04
CA LEU A 161 0.80 14.43 14.71
C LEU A 161 1.06 13.19 13.84
N LEU A 162 0.03 12.65 13.18
CA LEU A 162 0.18 11.52 12.26
C LEU A 162 1.03 11.88 11.04
N GLN A 163 0.89 13.09 10.51
CA GLN A 163 1.73 13.58 9.42
C GLN A 163 3.19 13.75 9.85
N GLU A 164 3.42 14.30 11.04
CA GLU A 164 4.76 14.46 11.61
C GLU A 164 5.42 13.10 11.88
N ASP A 165 4.68 12.15 12.46
CA ASP A 165 5.19 10.80 12.73
C ASP A 165 5.43 10.00 11.45
N SER A 166 4.60 10.19 10.43
CA SER A 166 4.86 9.62 9.10
C SER A 166 6.15 10.15 8.51
N LEU A 167 6.38 11.47 8.58
CA LEU A 167 7.62 12.09 8.12
C LEU A 167 8.82 11.55 8.90
N ARG A 168 8.71 11.44 10.23
CA ARG A 168 9.77 10.99 11.14
C ARG A 168 10.16 9.53 10.90
N LYS A 169 9.17 8.64 10.78
CA LYS A 169 9.39 7.17 10.70
C LYS A 169 9.61 6.67 9.28
N THR A 170 8.87 7.21 8.32
CA THR A 170 8.86 6.70 6.93
C THR A 170 9.55 7.62 5.94
N GLY A 171 9.85 8.87 6.33
CA GLY A 171 10.40 9.88 5.43
C GLY A 171 9.40 10.42 4.40
N HIS A 172 8.13 9.99 4.47
CA HIS A 172 7.09 10.37 3.53
C HIS A 172 5.95 11.10 4.25
N CYS A 173 5.45 12.17 3.64
CA CYS A 173 4.28 12.88 4.14
C CYS A 173 3.02 12.03 3.91
N LEU A 174 2.24 11.86 4.97
CA LEU A 174 0.92 11.24 4.87
C LEU A 174 -0.08 12.25 4.30
N SER A 175 -0.67 11.93 3.15
CA SER A 175 -1.61 12.85 2.51
C SER A 175 -2.95 12.89 3.25
N LEU A 176 -3.63 14.04 3.20
CA LEU A 176 -4.99 14.17 3.75
C LEU A 176 -5.98 13.24 3.02
N ILE A 177 -5.71 12.94 1.76
CA ILE A 177 -6.50 12.02 0.93
C ILE A 177 -6.37 10.60 1.49
N GLU A 178 -5.15 10.12 1.76
CA GLU A 178 -4.94 8.78 2.35
C GLU A 178 -5.60 8.66 3.74
N LEU A 179 -5.53 9.70 4.56
CA LEU A 179 -6.23 9.74 5.86
C LEU A 179 -7.74 9.67 5.71
N SER A 180 -8.29 10.38 4.72
CA SER A 180 -9.72 10.34 4.44
C SER A 180 -10.17 8.97 3.92
N CYS A 181 -9.37 8.33 3.06
CA CYS A 181 -9.61 6.98 2.56
C CYS A 181 -9.55 5.96 3.70
N PHE A 182 -8.54 6.04 4.57
CA PHE A 182 -8.43 5.20 5.75
C PHE A 182 -9.68 5.32 6.64
N ARG A 183 -10.13 6.55 6.93
CA ARG A 183 -11.34 6.76 7.74
C ARG A 183 -12.60 6.20 7.09
N SER A 184 -12.73 6.36 5.77
CA SER A 184 -13.84 5.78 5.01
C SER A 184 -13.85 4.25 5.10
N LEU A 185 -12.70 3.60 4.95
CA LEU A 185 -12.56 2.16 5.04
C LEU A 185 -12.84 1.64 6.46
N MET A 186 -12.35 2.32 7.50
CA MET A 186 -12.67 1.98 8.89
C MET A 186 -14.17 2.07 9.18
N ASN A 187 -14.86 3.07 8.59
CA ASN A 187 -16.32 3.18 8.68
C ASN A 187 -17.05 2.06 7.92
N GLN A 188 -16.56 1.64 6.75
CA GLN A 188 -17.16 0.56 5.97
C GLN A 188 -17.09 -0.78 6.73
N GLN A 189 -15.96 -1.06 7.38
CA GLN A 189 -15.80 -2.27 8.18
C GLN A 189 -16.66 -2.24 9.46
N LYS A 190 -16.86 -1.07 10.08
CA LYS A 190 -17.81 -0.92 11.20
C LYS A 190 -19.28 -0.98 10.76
N GLY A 191 -19.60 -0.48 9.56
CA GLY A 191 -20.93 -0.58 8.95
C GLY A 191 -21.31 -2.03 8.63
N CYS A 192 -20.35 -2.85 8.19
CA CYS A 192 -20.53 -4.29 8.00
C CYS A 192 -20.93 -5.02 9.30
N LEU A 193 -20.36 -4.61 10.44
CA LEU A 193 -20.73 -5.16 11.76
C LEU A 193 -22.18 -4.83 12.16
N GLN A 194 -22.73 -3.69 11.72
CA GLN A 194 -24.13 -3.31 12.02
C GLN A 194 -25.14 -4.03 11.12
N SER A 195 -24.80 -4.33 9.86
CA SER A 195 -25.67 -5.13 8.98
C SER A 195 -25.77 -6.59 9.44
N ASP A 196 -24.68 -7.19 9.92
CA ASP A 196 -24.68 -8.60 10.36
C ASP A 196 -25.39 -8.82 11.71
N LEU A 197 -25.35 -7.83 12.61
CA LEU A 197 -26.14 -7.84 13.85
C LEU A 197 -27.63 -7.70 13.54
N ASN A 198 -28.02 -6.84 12.60
CA ASN A 198 -29.43 -6.70 12.19
C ASN A 198 -29.93 -7.93 11.42
N ALA A 199 -29.10 -8.58 10.60
CA ALA A 199 -29.46 -9.83 9.92
C ALA A 199 -29.69 -10.99 10.91
N LYS A 200 -28.82 -11.16 11.92
CA LYS A 200 -29.00 -12.20 12.97
C LYS A 200 -30.19 -11.94 13.88
N VAL A 201 -30.50 -10.68 14.21
CA VAL A 201 -31.69 -10.35 15.02
C VAL A 201 -32.99 -10.68 14.27
N THR A 202 -32.99 -10.56 12.94
CA THR A 202 -34.18 -10.87 12.12
C THR A 202 -34.43 -12.38 11.96
N GLU A 203 -33.37 -13.20 11.94
CA GLU A 203 -33.50 -14.67 11.95
C GLU A 203 -33.95 -15.24 13.31
N ILE A 204 -33.50 -14.64 14.42
CA ILE A 204 -33.90 -15.07 15.78
C ILE A 204 -35.38 -14.74 16.03
N ASN A 205 -35.87 -13.59 15.53
CA ASN A 205 -37.28 -13.19 15.67
C ASN A 205 -38.22 -14.02 14.77
N SER A 206 -37.73 -14.54 13.64
CA SER A 206 -38.50 -15.45 12.77
C SER A 206 -38.60 -16.87 13.35
N SER A 207 -37.57 -17.30 14.08
CA SER A 207 -37.51 -18.62 14.74
C SER A 207 -38.34 -18.70 16.03
N ASN A 208 -38.55 -17.57 16.72
CA ASN A 208 -39.39 -17.49 17.92
C ASN A 208 -40.90 -17.41 17.64
N SER A 209 -41.33 -17.19 16.39
CA SER A 209 -42.75 -17.18 16.02
C SER A 209 -43.36 -18.58 15.79
N LYS A 210 -42.53 -19.64 15.67
CA LYS A 210 -43.00 -21.03 15.44
C LYS A 210 -43.02 -21.93 16.68
N LYS A 211 -42.70 -21.40 17.87
CA LYS A 211 -42.77 -22.15 19.15
C LYS A 211 -43.67 -21.47 20.20
N ARG A 212 -44.88 -21.03 19.81
CA ARG A 212 -46.00 -20.83 20.74
C ARG A 212 -47.31 -21.23 20.09
N SER A 213 -47.44 -22.53 19.83
CA SER A 213 -48.74 -23.19 19.70
C SER A 213 -48.69 -24.38 20.64
N PHE A 214 -49.19 -24.20 21.85
CA PHE A 214 -49.63 -25.28 22.71
C PHE A 214 -51.13 -25.11 22.96
N PRO A 215 -51.87 -26.22 23.07
CA PRO A 215 -53.31 -26.25 22.90
C PRO A 215 -54.05 -25.76 24.14
N CYS A 216 -55.20 -25.15 23.89
CA CYS A 216 -56.22 -24.81 24.87
C CYS A 216 -56.73 -26.09 25.55
N CYS A 217 -56.49 -26.26 26.85
CA CYS A 217 -57.25 -27.21 27.66
C CYS A 217 -58.54 -26.54 28.12
N GLN A 218 -59.65 -27.05 27.60
CA GLN A 218 -61.01 -26.90 28.13
C GLN A 218 -61.19 -27.78 29.37
N THR A 219 -62.37 -27.63 30.02
CA THR A 219 -62.95 -28.35 31.18
C THR A 219 -62.57 -27.76 32.54
N MET A 220 -63.49 -27.47 33.46
CA MET A 220 -64.94 -27.67 33.59
C MET A 220 -65.48 -26.63 34.58
#